data_AF-A0A963MSK9-F1
#
_entry.id   AF-A0A963MSK9-F1
#
_cell.length_a   1.000
_cell.length_b   1.000
_cell.length_c   1.000
_cell.angle_alpha   90.00
_cell.angle_beta   90.00
_cell.angle_gamma   90.00
#
_symmetry.space_group_name_H-M   'P 1'
#
loop_
_entity.id
_entity.type
_entity.pdbx_description
1 polymer ?
#
loop_
_entity_poly.entity_id
_entity_poly.type
_entity_poly.pdbx_seq_one_letter_code
_entity_poly.pdbx_strand_id
1 'polypeptide(L)'
;MSNYPHPLIAREGWLFIAIAFSVALLVNIYVGFIWAIFFWFIAIFVLQFFRDPPRVVPSVPNAVLSPADGRIVAVEQVHDPYLKRDAVKVSVFMNVFNVHSNRSPVDGNVRDKWYFPGKFINADLPKASLENERNALWIKADDGSDVTCVQVAGLIAKRILCNVVPGEHLARGQRFGFIRFGSRVDVYLPPETKINVNIGDKVYATTTVLAELRK
;
A
#
# COMPACT_ATOMS: atom_id res chain seq x y z
N MET A 1 3.71 14.27 -19.74
CA MET A 1 4.05 12.99 -19.08
C MET A 1 4.58 13.33 -17.70
N SER A 2 3.84 12.98 -16.65
CA SER A 2 4.29 13.23 -15.27
C SER A 2 5.54 12.39 -15.01
N ASN A 3 6.68 13.04 -14.76
CA ASN A 3 7.90 12.37 -14.35
C ASN A 3 7.63 11.67 -13.02
N TYR A 4 7.49 10.34 -13.06
CA TYR A 4 7.34 9.54 -11.86
C TYR A 4 8.60 9.73 -11.00
N PRO A 5 8.52 10.37 -9.82
CA PRO A 5 9.72 10.84 -9.11
C PRO A 5 10.42 9.72 -8.34
N HIS A 6 9.95 8.47 -8.46
CA HIS A 6 10.50 7.34 -7.72
C HIS A 6 11.21 6.34 -8.65
N PRO A 7 12.34 5.77 -8.21
CA PRO A 7 13.04 4.73 -8.96
C PRO A 7 12.16 3.49 -9.17
N LEU A 8 12.46 2.71 -10.23
CA LEU A 8 11.78 1.44 -10.55
C LEU A 8 11.85 0.40 -9.42
N ILE A 9 12.75 0.60 -8.46
CA ILE A 9 12.96 -0.21 -7.27
C ILE A 9 12.77 0.68 -6.05
N ALA A 10 11.98 0.21 -5.09
CA ALA A 10 11.76 0.88 -3.82
C ALA A 10 13.09 1.07 -3.07
N ARG A 11 13.32 2.28 -2.54
CA ARG A 11 14.56 2.65 -1.84
C ARG A 11 14.88 1.71 -0.68
N GLU A 12 13.83 1.21 -0.03
CA GLU A 12 13.82 0.27 1.08
C GLU A 12 14.40 -1.11 0.72
N GLY A 13 14.46 -1.44 -0.57
CA GLY A 13 14.87 -2.74 -1.08
C GLY A 13 16.35 -2.87 -1.39
N TRP A 14 17.07 -1.77 -1.63
CA TRP A 14 18.44 -1.81 -2.16
C TRP A 14 19.41 -2.63 -1.29
N LEU A 15 19.34 -2.49 0.03
CA LEU A 15 20.17 -3.28 0.94
C LEU A 15 19.87 -4.79 0.81
N PHE A 16 18.60 -5.17 0.77
CA PHE A 16 18.19 -6.57 0.67
C PHE A 16 18.56 -7.17 -0.70
N ILE A 17 18.38 -6.40 -1.76
CA ILE A 17 18.77 -6.79 -3.13
C ILE A 17 20.29 -7.00 -3.18
N ALA A 18 21.08 -6.03 -2.69
CA ALA A 18 22.53 -6.14 -2.70
C ALA A 18 23.03 -7.37 -1.93
N ILE A 19 22.47 -7.64 -0.75
CA ILE A 19 22.81 -8.84 0.04
C ILE A 19 22.43 -10.11 -0.71
N ALA A 20 21.19 -10.21 -1.23
CA ALA A 20 20.72 -11.41 -1.90
C ALA A 20 21.55 -11.75 -3.16
N PHE A 21 21.87 -10.74 -3.98
CA PHE A 21 22.74 -10.90 -5.14
C PHE A 21 24.18 -11.23 -4.75
N SER A 22 24.71 -10.62 -3.69
CA SER A 22 26.08 -10.93 -3.21
C SER A 22 26.18 -12.37 -2.74
N VAL A 23 25.21 -12.86 -1.96
CA VAL A 23 25.17 -14.26 -1.53
C VAL A 23 25.07 -15.21 -2.72
N ALA A 24 24.17 -14.93 -3.68
CA ALA A 24 24.04 -15.75 -4.88
C ALA A 24 25.34 -15.80 -5.69
N LEU A 25 26.04 -14.67 -5.82
CA LEU A 25 27.32 -14.58 -6.51
C LEU A 25 28.43 -15.36 -5.78
N LEU A 26 28.54 -15.21 -4.45
CA LEU A 26 29.54 -15.92 -3.66
C LEU A 26 29.35 -17.43 -3.73
N VAL A 27 28.11 -17.92 -3.61
CA VAL A 27 27.82 -19.36 -3.75
C VAL A 27 28.17 -19.86 -5.16
N ASN A 28 27.88 -19.06 -6.20
CA ASN A 28 28.22 -19.41 -7.57
C ASN A 28 29.75 -19.56 -7.77
N ILE A 29 30.53 -18.64 -7.21
CA ILE A 29 31.99 -18.64 -7.33
C ILE A 29 32.64 -19.77 -6.53
N TYR A 30 32.25 -19.96 -5.26
CA TYR A 30 32.98 -20.83 -4.33
C TYR A 30 32.41 -22.25 -4.20
N VAL A 31 31.13 -22.47 -4.54
CA VAL A 31 30.44 -23.76 -4.39
C VAL A 31 30.02 -24.33 -5.75
N GLY A 32 29.68 -23.46 -6.69
CA GLY A 32 29.33 -23.81 -8.07
C GLY A 32 27.87 -23.50 -8.42
N PHE A 33 27.62 -23.45 -9.73
CA PHE A 33 26.36 -22.94 -10.30
C PHE A 33 25.12 -23.68 -9.83
N ILE A 34 25.16 -25.02 -9.76
CA ILE A 34 24.00 -25.84 -9.37
C ILE A 34 23.45 -25.45 -7.99
N TRP A 35 24.34 -25.23 -7.02
CA TRP A 35 23.97 -24.79 -5.68
C TRP A 35 23.53 -23.33 -5.64
N ALA A 36 24.08 -22.50 -6.53
CA ALA A 36 23.73 -21.09 -6.63
C ALA A 36 22.32 -20.84 -7.20
N ILE A 37 21.75 -21.79 -7.97
CA ILE A 37 20.40 -21.66 -8.57
C ILE A 37 19.36 -21.23 -7.52
N PHE A 38 19.34 -21.89 -6.36
CA PHE A 38 18.41 -21.57 -5.27
C PHE A 38 18.55 -20.11 -4.79
N PHE A 39 19.79 -19.64 -4.62
CA PHE A 39 20.06 -18.27 -4.19
C PHE A 39 19.73 -17.24 -5.27
N TRP A 40 19.93 -17.56 -6.54
CA TRP A 40 19.47 -16.72 -7.66
C TRP A 40 17.95 -16.59 -7.69
N PHE A 41 17.20 -17.68 -7.43
CA PHE A 41 15.75 -17.59 -7.29
C PHE A 41 15.34 -16.64 -6.15
N ILE A 42 16.01 -16.72 -4.99
CA ILE A 42 15.77 -15.78 -3.88
C ILE A 42 16.11 -14.35 -4.30
N ALA A 43 17.24 -14.12 -4.94
CA ALA A 43 17.67 -12.79 -5.39
C ALA A 43 16.66 -12.15 -6.36
N ILE A 44 16.17 -12.94 -7.33
CA ILE A 44 15.13 -12.51 -8.28
C ILE A 44 13.81 -12.25 -7.55
N PHE A 45 13.42 -13.09 -6.59
CA PHE A 45 12.23 -12.88 -5.78
C PHE A 45 12.31 -11.58 -4.96
N VAL A 46 13.45 -11.31 -4.31
CA VAL A 46 13.70 -10.08 -3.56
C VAL A 46 13.63 -8.86 -4.49
N LEU A 47 14.25 -8.93 -5.66
CA LEU A 47 14.15 -7.87 -6.67
C LEU A 47 12.70 -7.63 -7.10
N GLN A 48 11.95 -8.69 -7.37
CA GLN A 48 10.54 -8.62 -7.73
C GLN A 48 9.71 -7.99 -6.61
N PHE A 49 9.94 -8.37 -5.37
CA PHE A 49 9.21 -7.88 -4.19
C PHE A 49 9.35 -6.36 -4.02
N PHE A 50 10.57 -5.83 -4.22
CA PHE A 50 10.86 -4.41 -4.04
C PHE A 50 10.64 -3.56 -5.31
N ARG A 51 10.05 -4.09 -6.38
CA ARG A 51 9.72 -3.30 -7.57
C ARG A 51 8.70 -2.20 -7.24
N ASP A 52 8.86 -1.04 -7.86
CA ASP A 52 7.96 0.12 -7.74
C ASP A 52 7.73 0.77 -9.12
N PRO A 53 6.99 0.10 -10.03
CA PRO A 53 6.80 0.58 -11.39
C PRO A 53 6.03 1.92 -11.42
N PRO A 54 6.36 2.83 -12.36
CA PRO A 54 5.56 4.03 -12.61
C PRO A 54 4.16 3.65 -13.06
N ARG A 55 3.18 4.49 -12.72
CA ARG A 55 1.77 4.27 -13.05
C ARG A 55 1.11 5.54 -13.53
N VAL A 56 0.22 5.39 -14.50
CA VAL A 56 -0.56 6.50 -15.03
C VAL A 56 -1.76 6.75 -14.11
N VAL A 57 -1.93 8.00 -13.71
CA VAL A 57 -3.09 8.44 -12.93
C VAL A 57 -4.29 8.61 -13.88
N PRO A 58 -5.42 7.92 -13.66
CA PRO A 58 -6.63 8.11 -14.46
C PRO A 58 -7.17 9.53 -14.33
N SER A 59 -7.63 10.11 -15.44
CA SER A 59 -8.26 11.45 -15.48
C SER A 59 -9.75 11.38 -15.16
N VAL A 60 -10.09 10.82 -14.00
CA VAL A 60 -11.47 10.72 -13.51
C VAL A 60 -11.67 11.72 -12.36
N PRO A 61 -12.58 12.70 -12.48
CA PRO A 61 -12.87 13.64 -11.40
C PRO A 61 -13.31 12.91 -10.13
N ASN A 62 -12.92 13.43 -8.95
CA ASN A 62 -13.33 12.90 -7.63
C ASN A 62 -13.05 11.40 -7.41
N ALA A 63 -12.16 10.81 -8.20
CA ALA A 63 -11.84 9.40 -8.11
C ALA A 63 -10.97 9.11 -6.88
N VAL A 64 -11.39 8.10 -6.13
CA VAL A 64 -10.59 7.44 -5.11
C VAL A 64 -9.84 6.30 -5.78
N LEU A 65 -8.53 6.43 -5.90
CA LEU A 65 -7.67 5.44 -6.54
C LEU A 65 -7.27 4.36 -5.54
N SER A 66 -6.97 3.16 -6.04
CA SER A 66 -6.44 2.11 -5.19
C SER A 66 -5.12 2.56 -4.58
N PRO A 67 -4.95 2.48 -3.24
CA PRO A 67 -3.71 2.86 -2.60
C PRO A 67 -2.63 1.78 -2.73
N ALA A 68 -2.99 0.57 -3.18
CA ALA A 68 -2.13 -0.60 -3.23
C ALA A 68 -2.47 -1.53 -4.42
N ASP A 69 -1.51 -2.37 -4.80
CA ASP A 69 -1.77 -3.54 -5.64
C ASP A 69 -2.32 -4.67 -4.79
N GLY A 70 -3.35 -5.37 -5.26
CA GLY A 70 -3.91 -6.44 -4.46
C GLY A 70 -5.24 -6.98 -4.95
N ARG A 71 -6.00 -7.48 -3.98
CA ARG A 71 -7.37 -7.95 -4.14
C ARG A 71 -8.27 -7.23 -3.14
N ILE A 72 -9.49 -6.87 -3.56
CA ILE A 72 -10.50 -6.36 -2.63
C ILE A 72 -10.96 -7.48 -1.71
N VAL A 73 -10.84 -7.28 -0.41
CA VAL A 73 -11.23 -8.26 0.63
C VAL A 73 -12.38 -7.78 1.50
N ALA A 74 -12.69 -6.48 1.50
CA ALA A 74 -13.88 -5.94 2.17
C ALA A 74 -14.41 -4.70 1.45
N VAL A 75 -15.74 -4.61 1.40
CA VAL A 75 -16.51 -3.40 1.07
C VAL A 75 -17.67 -3.37 2.05
N GLU A 76 -17.59 -2.54 3.08
CA GLU A 76 -18.55 -2.58 4.19
C GLU A 76 -18.84 -1.20 4.77
N GLN A 77 -20.08 -0.99 5.23
CA GLN A 77 -20.45 0.16 6.05
C GLN A 77 -19.94 -0.05 7.47
N VAL A 78 -19.14 0.89 7.97
CA VAL A 78 -18.47 0.80 9.27
C VAL A 78 -18.44 2.16 9.94
N HIS A 79 -18.08 2.17 11.22
CA HIS A 79 -17.71 3.39 11.92
C HIS A 79 -16.19 3.59 11.81
N ASP A 80 -15.75 4.69 11.19
CA ASP A 80 -14.35 5.09 11.08
C ASP A 80 -13.78 5.34 12.49
N PRO A 81 -12.83 4.52 12.98
CA PRO A 81 -12.34 4.64 14.34
C PRO A 81 -11.45 5.87 14.57
N TYR A 82 -10.98 6.53 13.50
CA TYR A 82 -10.11 7.70 13.56
C TYR A 82 -10.93 8.99 13.56
N LEU A 83 -11.88 9.11 12.64
CA LEU A 83 -12.72 10.30 12.50
C LEU A 83 -14.05 10.23 13.26
N LYS A 84 -14.35 9.09 13.90
CA LYS A 84 -15.56 8.88 14.72
C LYS A 84 -16.85 9.21 13.97
N ARG A 85 -16.95 8.70 12.73
CA ARG A 85 -18.08 8.92 11.83
C ARG A 85 -18.44 7.63 11.09
N ASP A 86 -19.64 7.57 10.55
CA ASP A 86 -20.00 6.49 9.63
C ASP A 86 -19.24 6.66 8.31
N ALA A 87 -18.84 5.53 7.72
CA ALA A 87 -18.01 5.48 6.53
C ALA A 87 -18.22 4.17 5.77
N VAL A 88 -17.96 4.20 4.47
CA VAL A 88 -17.73 2.98 3.69
C VAL A 88 -16.24 2.65 3.74
N LYS A 89 -15.90 1.44 4.19
CA LYS A 89 -14.52 0.92 4.15
C LYS A 89 -14.32 0.02 2.95
N VAL A 90 -13.25 0.28 2.20
CA VAL A 90 -12.73 -0.58 1.14
C VAL A 90 -11.35 -1.08 1.53
N SER A 91 -11.17 -2.40 1.59
CA SER A 91 -9.91 -3.03 2.00
C SER A 91 -9.22 -3.72 0.84
N VAL A 92 -7.95 -3.38 0.61
CA VAL A 92 -7.09 -3.98 -0.42
C VAL A 92 -6.02 -4.85 0.24
N PHE A 93 -6.11 -6.17 0.06
CA PHE A 93 -5.09 -7.10 0.54
C PHE A 93 -4.00 -7.32 -0.52
N MET A 94 -2.74 -7.29 -0.08
CA MET A 94 -1.54 -7.38 -0.88
C MET A 94 -0.82 -8.68 -0.53
N ASN A 95 -0.71 -9.60 -1.48
CA ASN A 95 0.10 -10.79 -1.31
C ASN A 95 1.59 -10.49 -1.62
N VAL A 96 2.47 -11.46 -1.35
CA VAL A 96 3.93 -11.32 -1.51
C VAL A 96 4.38 -11.00 -2.95
N PHE A 97 3.55 -11.27 -3.96
CA PHE A 97 3.85 -10.97 -5.36
C PHE A 97 3.35 -9.59 -5.80
N ASN A 98 2.60 -8.87 -4.96
CA ASN A 98 2.13 -7.52 -5.25
C ASN A 98 3.24 -6.47 -5.05
N VAL A 99 3.05 -5.29 -5.66
CA VAL A 99 3.89 -4.12 -5.36
C VAL A 99 3.50 -3.57 -4.00
N HIS A 100 4.48 -3.41 -3.11
CA HIS A 100 4.27 -3.06 -1.71
C HIS A 100 4.37 -1.56 -1.38
N SER A 101 4.62 -0.72 -2.38
CA SER A 101 4.51 0.73 -2.28
C SER A 101 3.05 1.16 -2.12
N ASN A 102 2.78 2.04 -1.15
CA ASN A 102 1.44 2.58 -0.93
C ASN A 102 1.35 4.04 -1.40
N ARG A 103 0.20 4.38 -1.98
CA ARG A 103 0.00 5.62 -2.73
C ARG A 103 -1.26 6.33 -2.30
N SER A 104 -1.25 7.66 -2.40
CA SER A 104 -2.38 8.48 -1.97
C SER A 104 -3.61 8.11 -2.82
N PRO A 105 -4.75 7.80 -2.20
CA PRO A 105 -5.96 7.47 -2.94
C PRO A 105 -6.60 8.72 -3.59
N VAL A 106 -6.36 9.92 -3.04
CA VAL A 106 -6.98 11.18 -3.46
C VAL A 106 -5.96 12.31 -3.52
N ASP A 107 -6.29 13.39 -4.21
CA ASP A 107 -5.60 14.68 -4.06
C ASP A 107 -6.10 15.33 -2.78
N GLY A 108 -5.20 15.78 -1.90
CA GLY A 108 -5.63 16.40 -0.65
C GLY A 108 -4.53 16.70 0.36
N ASN A 109 -4.90 17.42 1.41
CA ASN A 109 -4.01 17.79 2.50
C ASN A 109 -4.07 16.77 3.63
N VAL A 110 -2.91 16.30 4.10
CA VAL A 110 -2.83 15.44 5.29
C VAL A 110 -3.13 16.29 6.52
N ARG A 111 -4.23 15.97 7.21
CA ARG A 111 -4.68 16.68 8.40
C ARG A 111 -4.10 16.09 9.67
N ASP A 112 -4.01 14.78 9.74
CA ASP A 112 -3.47 14.08 10.91
C ASP A 112 -2.91 12.71 10.52
N LYS A 113 -2.06 12.16 11.40
CA LYS A 113 -1.42 10.86 11.27
C LYS A 113 -1.38 10.16 12.63
N TRP A 114 -1.84 8.92 12.65
CA TRP A 114 -1.79 8.09 13.87
C TRP A 114 -1.02 6.80 13.62
N TYR A 115 -0.06 6.52 14.49
CA TYR A 115 0.72 5.29 14.47
C TYR A 115 0.38 4.44 15.69
N PHE A 116 0.08 3.17 15.46
CA PHE A 116 -0.22 2.21 16.51
C PHE A 116 0.73 1.02 16.38
N PRO A 117 1.61 0.78 17.37
CA PRO A 117 2.32 -0.48 17.44
C PRO A 117 1.32 -1.62 17.70
N GLY A 118 1.61 -2.82 17.20
CA GLY A 118 0.70 -3.94 17.36
C GLY A 118 1.36 -5.31 17.15
N LYS A 119 0.52 -6.33 17.11
CA LYS A 119 0.86 -7.72 16.80
C LYS A 119 1.06 -7.90 15.29
N PHE A 120 1.32 -9.14 14.90
CA PHE A 120 1.56 -9.53 13.52
C PHE A 120 0.72 -10.77 13.19
N ILE A 121 -0.60 -10.61 13.10
CA ILE A 121 -1.51 -11.65 12.60
C ILE A 121 -1.75 -11.48 11.09
N ASN A 122 -2.33 -12.46 10.41
CA ASN A 122 -2.59 -12.39 8.97
C ASN A 122 -3.47 -11.16 8.66
N ALA A 123 -3.01 -10.28 7.76
CA ALA A 123 -3.69 -9.04 7.43
C ALA A 123 -5.03 -9.23 6.69
N ASP A 124 -5.32 -10.44 6.19
CA ASP A 124 -6.63 -10.76 5.61
C ASP A 124 -7.73 -10.95 6.67
N LEU A 125 -7.35 -11.17 7.93
CA LEU A 125 -8.31 -11.36 9.02
C LEU A 125 -8.93 -10.03 9.49
N PRO A 126 -10.24 -9.99 9.83
CA PRO A 126 -10.88 -8.78 10.36
C PRO A 126 -10.18 -8.21 11.61
N LYS A 127 -9.71 -9.08 12.50
CA LYS A 127 -9.01 -8.70 13.74
C LYS A 127 -7.70 -7.93 13.48
N ALA A 128 -7.10 -8.06 12.29
CA ALA A 128 -5.86 -7.39 11.94
C ALA A 128 -5.99 -5.85 11.99
N SER A 129 -7.18 -5.28 11.71
CA SER A 129 -7.37 -3.81 11.77
C SER A 129 -7.18 -3.24 13.19
N LEU A 130 -7.37 -4.07 14.22
CA LEU A 130 -7.32 -3.65 15.62
C LEU A 130 -6.03 -4.09 16.32
N GLU A 131 -5.57 -5.30 16.01
CA GLU A 131 -4.45 -5.90 16.72
C GLU A 131 -3.10 -5.64 16.06
N ASN A 132 -3.03 -5.45 14.74
CA ASN A 132 -1.74 -5.29 14.06
C ASN A 132 -1.16 -3.89 14.13
N GLU A 133 0.15 -3.82 13.92
CA GLU A 133 0.83 -2.57 13.60
C GLU A 133 0.11 -1.88 12.44
N ARG A 134 -0.21 -0.61 12.63
CA ARG A 134 -0.92 0.19 11.63
C ARG A 134 -0.54 1.66 11.67
N ASN A 135 -0.62 2.29 10.51
CA ASN A 135 -0.43 3.72 10.34
C ASN A 135 -1.62 4.28 9.56
N ALA A 136 -2.35 5.22 10.15
CA ALA A 136 -3.50 5.86 9.55
C ALA A 136 -3.18 7.31 9.17
N LEU A 137 -3.60 7.71 7.97
CA LEU A 137 -3.56 9.08 7.49
C LEU A 137 -4.98 9.59 7.30
N TRP A 138 -5.28 10.75 7.86
CA TRP A 138 -6.47 11.52 7.47
C TRP A 138 -6.07 12.51 6.37
N ILE A 139 -6.64 12.32 5.19
CA ILE A 139 -6.45 13.16 4.02
C ILE A 139 -7.76 13.93 3.79
N LYS A 140 -7.70 15.25 3.91
CA LYS A 140 -8.79 16.13 3.48
C LYS A 140 -8.66 16.32 1.98
N ALA A 141 -9.52 15.65 1.23
CA ALA A 141 -9.53 15.73 -0.22
C ALA A 141 -9.79 17.17 -0.68
N ASP A 142 -9.30 17.53 -1.86
CA ASP A 142 -9.42 18.88 -2.42
C ASP A 142 -10.90 19.28 -2.68
N ASP A 143 -11.81 18.31 -2.80
CA ASP A 143 -13.25 18.54 -2.88
C ASP A 143 -13.92 18.77 -1.50
N GLY A 144 -13.17 18.68 -0.41
CA GLY A 144 -13.64 18.83 0.96
C GLY A 144 -14.00 17.52 1.66
N SER A 145 -13.98 16.38 0.97
CA SER A 145 -14.28 15.07 1.56
C SER A 145 -13.20 14.63 2.55
N ASP A 146 -13.61 13.91 3.59
CA ASP A 146 -12.68 13.27 4.53
C ASP A 146 -12.39 11.83 4.08
N VAL A 147 -11.11 11.51 3.91
CA VAL A 147 -10.64 10.17 3.53
C VAL A 147 -9.60 9.67 4.54
N THR A 148 -9.81 8.50 5.12
CA THR A 148 -8.81 7.85 5.99
C THR A 148 -8.15 6.71 5.24
N CYS A 149 -6.82 6.74 5.10
CA CYS A 149 -6.04 5.69 4.46
C CYS A 149 -5.14 5.01 5.49
N VAL A 150 -5.32 3.71 5.69
CA VAL A 150 -4.71 2.97 6.79
C VAL A 150 -3.87 1.82 6.27
N GLN A 151 -2.57 1.91 6.50
CA GLN A 151 -1.63 0.83 6.30
C GLN A 151 -1.77 -0.16 7.46
N VAL A 152 -2.00 -1.44 7.17
CA VAL A 152 -2.08 -2.52 8.17
C VAL A 152 -1.02 -3.57 7.83
N ALA A 153 -0.01 -3.69 8.69
CA ALA A 153 1.05 -4.68 8.58
C ALA A 153 0.52 -6.09 8.90
N GLY A 154 1.05 -7.12 8.25
CA GLY A 154 0.73 -8.53 8.51
C GLY A 154 1.80 -9.29 9.30
N LEU A 155 1.77 -10.63 9.24
CA LEU A 155 2.54 -11.59 10.05
C LEU A 155 4.06 -11.35 10.16
N ILE A 156 4.68 -10.80 9.12
CA ILE A 156 6.16 -10.67 9.03
C ILE A 156 6.58 -9.21 8.75
N ALA A 157 5.60 -8.31 8.69
CA ALA A 157 5.74 -6.93 8.23
C ALA A 157 6.31 -5.99 9.31
N LYS A 158 7.58 -6.13 9.70
CA LYS A 158 8.13 -5.41 10.87
C LYS A 158 8.40 -3.91 10.72
N ARG A 159 8.01 -3.24 9.63
CA ARG A 159 8.12 -1.77 9.48
C ARG A 159 7.11 -1.28 8.47
N ILE A 160 6.00 -0.69 8.93
CA ILE A 160 5.26 0.26 8.09
C ILE A 160 6.15 1.49 7.93
N LEU A 161 6.35 1.91 6.69
CA LEU A 161 7.02 3.16 6.37
C LEU A 161 5.97 4.13 5.84
N CYS A 162 5.88 5.28 6.50
CA CYS A 162 5.06 6.41 6.09
C CYS A 162 5.92 7.67 6.21
N ASN A 163 6.24 8.27 5.06
CA ASN A 163 7.17 9.39 4.98
C ASN A 163 6.49 10.77 5.07
N VAL A 164 5.16 10.78 5.19
CA VAL A 164 4.36 12.00 5.14
C VAL A 164 4.05 12.49 6.54
N VAL A 165 4.04 13.81 6.74
CA VAL A 165 3.62 14.47 7.98
C VAL A 165 2.36 15.33 7.78
N PRO A 166 1.59 15.59 8.85
CA PRO A 166 0.48 16.54 8.78
C PRO A 166 0.91 17.91 8.23
N GLY A 167 0.08 18.51 7.40
CA GLY A 167 0.34 19.77 6.70
C GLY A 167 0.85 19.61 5.26
N GLU A 168 1.30 18.41 4.86
CA GLU A 168 1.68 18.15 3.46
C GLU A 168 0.46 17.94 2.56
N HIS A 169 0.54 18.43 1.31
CA HIS A 169 -0.41 18.08 0.26
C HIS A 169 0.09 16.85 -0.52
N LEU A 170 -0.79 15.90 -0.76
CA LEU A 170 -0.54 14.70 -1.55
C LEU A 170 -1.34 14.76 -2.84
N ALA A 171 -0.66 14.54 -3.97
CA ALA A 171 -1.33 14.24 -5.22
C ALA A 171 -1.81 12.78 -5.22
N ARG A 172 -2.97 12.50 -5.82
CA ARG A 172 -3.45 11.12 -5.99
C ARG A 172 -2.42 10.30 -6.77
N GLY A 173 -2.16 9.07 -6.33
CA GLY A 173 -1.11 8.21 -6.89
C GLY A 173 0.33 8.54 -6.45
N GLN A 174 0.55 9.65 -5.73
CA GLN A 174 1.84 9.93 -5.08
C GLN A 174 2.13 8.86 -4.04
N ARG A 175 3.36 8.35 -4.05
CA ARG A 175 3.80 7.37 -3.06
C ARG A 175 4.01 8.06 -1.71
N PHE A 176 3.32 7.59 -0.68
CA PHE A 176 3.48 8.10 0.69
C PHE A 176 4.16 7.10 1.62
N GLY A 177 4.20 5.82 1.24
CA GLY A 177 4.65 4.77 2.14
C GLY A 177 5.01 3.46 1.47
N PHE A 178 5.37 2.49 2.31
CA PHE A 178 5.71 1.14 1.94
C PHE A 178 5.40 0.21 3.13
N ILE A 179 4.80 -0.95 2.88
CA ILE A 179 4.62 -1.99 3.91
C ILE A 179 5.31 -3.26 3.44
N ARG A 180 6.12 -3.90 4.28
CA ARG A 180 6.79 -5.15 3.91
C ARG A 180 5.86 -6.35 4.11
N PHE A 181 5.97 -7.38 3.29
CA PHE A 181 5.37 -8.72 3.39
C PHE A 181 3.89 -8.81 3.82
N GLY A 182 3.01 -9.07 2.86
CA GLY A 182 1.66 -9.59 3.15
C GLY A 182 0.83 -8.62 3.98
N SER A 183 0.36 -7.56 3.35
CA SER A 183 -0.21 -6.39 4.04
C SER A 183 -1.58 -6.04 3.51
N ARG A 184 -2.29 -5.16 4.22
CA ARG A 184 -3.57 -4.63 3.78
C ARG A 184 -3.54 -3.11 3.83
N VAL A 185 -4.26 -2.46 2.93
CA VAL A 185 -4.57 -1.03 3.03
C VAL A 185 -6.07 -0.85 3.08
N ASP A 186 -6.56 -0.22 4.14
CA ASP A 186 -7.96 0.09 4.35
C ASP A 186 -8.20 1.57 3.97
N VAL A 187 -9.24 1.84 3.19
CA VAL A 187 -9.67 3.21 2.83
C VAL A 187 -11.07 3.43 3.37
N TYR A 188 -11.24 4.42 4.24
CA TYR A 188 -12.54 4.84 4.78
C TYR A 188 -13.00 6.10 4.06
N LEU A 189 -14.20 6.03 3.51
CA LEU A 189 -14.79 7.02 2.62
C LEU A 189 -16.14 7.52 3.20
N PRO A 190 -16.58 8.74 2.84
CA PRO A 190 -17.93 9.20 3.19
C PRO A 190 -19.03 8.18 2.83
N PRO A 191 -20.08 8.01 3.66
CA PRO A 191 -21.14 7.01 3.45
C PRO A 191 -21.81 7.05 2.07
N GLU A 192 -21.92 8.24 1.48
CA GLU A 192 -22.54 8.55 0.20
C GLU A 192 -21.64 8.26 -1.02
N THR A 193 -20.42 7.82 -0.79
CA THR A 193 -19.43 7.52 -1.85
C THR A 193 -19.93 6.38 -2.76
N LYS A 194 -19.84 6.58 -4.08
CA LYS A 194 -20.18 5.54 -5.06
C LYS A 194 -18.99 4.57 -5.20
N ILE A 195 -19.16 3.33 -4.75
CA ILE A 195 -18.15 2.28 -4.87
C ILE A 195 -18.18 1.65 -6.27
N ASN A 196 -17.01 1.47 -6.88
CA ASN A 196 -16.82 0.98 -8.24
C ASN A 196 -16.17 -0.42 -8.31
N VAL A 197 -15.93 -1.06 -7.16
CA VAL A 197 -15.26 -2.36 -7.05
C VAL A 197 -16.05 -3.34 -6.18
N ASN A 198 -15.87 -4.63 -6.42
CA ASN A 198 -16.49 -5.72 -5.66
C ASN A 198 -15.43 -6.52 -4.90
N ILE A 199 -15.87 -7.24 -3.85
CA ILE A 199 -15.02 -8.21 -3.16
C ILE A 199 -14.52 -9.25 -4.15
N GLY A 200 -13.22 -9.52 -4.12
CA GLY A 200 -12.55 -10.44 -5.04
C GLY A 200 -11.88 -9.77 -6.23
N ASP A 201 -12.19 -8.51 -6.53
CA ASP A 201 -11.59 -7.80 -7.68
C ASP A 201 -10.08 -7.64 -7.50
N LYS A 202 -9.34 -7.84 -8.59
CA LYS A 202 -7.90 -7.54 -8.64
C LYS A 202 -7.72 -6.06 -8.95
N VAL A 203 -6.97 -5.37 -8.11
CA VAL A 203 -6.75 -3.93 -8.20
C VAL A 203 -5.27 -3.59 -8.25
N TYR A 204 -4.97 -2.44 -8.83
CA TYR A 204 -3.62 -1.95 -9.01
C TYR A 204 -3.53 -0.52 -8.47
N ALA A 205 -2.48 -0.24 -7.69
CA ALA A 205 -2.27 1.06 -7.08
C ALA A 205 -2.33 2.15 -8.14
N THR A 206 -2.89 3.32 -7.83
CA THR A 206 -3.03 4.47 -8.75
C THR A 206 -3.95 4.26 -9.95
N THR A 207 -3.99 3.10 -10.59
CA THR A 207 -4.71 2.93 -11.87
C THR A 207 -6.15 2.49 -11.69
N THR A 208 -6.43 1.68 -10.67
CA THR A 208 -7.81 1.25 -10.41
C THR A 208 -8.56 2.33 -9.64
N VAL A 209 -9.73 2.73 -10.13
CA VAL A 209 -10.68 3.59 -9.41
C VAL A 209 -11.50 2.71 -8.47
N LEU A 210 -11.30 2.86 -7.16
CA LEU A 210 -12.07 2.14 -6.14
C LEU A 210 -13.48 2.73 -6.00
N ALA A 211 -13.58 4.05 -6.09
CA ALA A 211 -14.82 4.78 -5.84
C ALA A 211 -14.78 6.20 -6.42
N GLU A 212 -15.93 6.87 -6.43
CA GLU A 212 -16.09 8.28 -6.77
C GLU A 212 -16.76 9.03 -5.60
N LEU A 213 -16.09 10.06 -5.09
CA LEU A 213 -16.64 10.95 -4.07
C LEU A 213 -17.78 11.78 -4.69
N ARG A 214 -18.91 11.89 -3.96
CA ARG A 214 -20.02 12.76 -4.36
C ARG A 214 -19.73 14.18 -3.90
N LYS A 215 -20.03 15.15 -4.77
CA LYS A 215 -20.08 16.57 -4.39
C LYS A 215 -21.30 16.86 -3.55
#